data_AF-A0A1L2D245-F1
#
_entry.id   AF-A0A1L2D245-F1
#
_cell.length_a   1.000
_cell.length_b   1.000
_cell.length_c   1.000
_cell.angle_alpha   90.00
_cell.angle_beta   90.00
_cell.angle_gamma   90.00
#
_symmetry.space_group_name_H-M   'P 1'
#
loop_
_entity.id
_entity.type
_entity.pdbx_description
1 polymer ?
#
loop_
_entity_poly.entity_id
_entity_poly.type
_entity_poly.pdbx_seq_one_letter_code
_entity_poly.pdbx_strand_id
1 'polypeptide(L)'
;LFIKEPIRPSSSSPILFIFTPTLALFLALIIWMPIPMPFPLTDMNLGLLFMLALSSMAVYAILWSGWASNSKYALIGALRAVAQTISYEVTLSIILLTIVLMSGGYSLKMVLTTQEYTPLFLTSWPMAMMWYISTLAETNRAPFDLTEGESELVSGFNVEYAAGPFALFFLAEYANIMLMNTLSCILFFSLGQTNPVTFTMCLMIKTSILTIGFLWVRASYPRFRYDQLMQLLWKQFLPITLALCLWHTTLPLSMFSLPPQ
;
A
#
# COMPACT_ATOMS: atom_id res chain seq x y z
N LEU A 1 -9.10 3.72 -24.93
CA LEU A 1 -8.84 4.87 -24.02
C LEU A 1 -8.09 5.99 -24.72
N PHE A 2 -6.94 5.72 -25.36
CA PHE A 2 -6.08 6.77 -25.94
C PHE A 2 -6.58 7.45 -27.23
N ILE A 3 -7.55 6.86 -27.93
CA ILE A 3 -8.16 7.43 -29.16
C ILE A 3 -9.41 8.27 -28.81
N LYS A 4 -9.95 8.12 -27.59
CA LYS A 4 -11.12 8.87 -27.14
C LYS A 4 -10.69 10.30 -26.81
N GLU A 5 -11.52 11.27 -27.16
CA GLU A 5 -11.28 12.69 -26.86
C GLU A 5 -11.06 12.90 -25.36
N PRO A 6 -9.95 13.56 -24.95
CA PRO A 6 -9.72 13.94 -23.58
C PRO A 6 -10.65 15.10 -23.22
N ILE A 7 -11.75 14.79 -22.53
CA ILE A 7 -12.70 15.79 -22.04
C ILE A 7 -12.06 16.52 -20.86
N ARG A 8 -12.03 17.84 -20.94
CA ARG A 8 -11.60 18.70 -19.84
C ARG A 8 -12.74 19.63 -19.41
N PRO A 9 -13.16 19.63 -18.13
CA PRO A 9 -14.21 20.52 -17.66
C PRO A 9 -13.80 21.99 -17.69
N SER A 10 -14.73 22.89 -18.00
CA SER A 10 -14.48 24.34 -17.99
C SER A 10 -14.24 24.91 -16.58
N SER A 11 -14.80 24.27 -15.55
CA SER A 11 -14.62 24.63 -14.14
C SER A 11 -13.30 24.14 -13.54
N SER A 12 -12.52 23.36 -14.28
CA SER A 12 -11.31 22.70 -13.77
C SER A 12 -10.07 23.60 -13.78
N SER A 13 -9.20 23.40 -12.78
CA SER A 13 -7.88 24.05 -12.76
C SER A 13 -6.92 23.35 -13.77
N PRO A 14 -6.37 24.05 -14.77
CA PRO A 14 -5.65 23.43 -15.90
C PRO A 14 -4.45 22.59 -15.50
N ILE A 15 -3.60 23.18 -14.68
CA ILE A 15 -2.25 22.68 -14.42
C ILE A 15 -2.35 21.42 -13.56
N LEU A 16 -3.14 21.49 -12.49
CA LEU A 16 -3.32 20.36 -11.58
C LEU A 16 -4.05 19.20 -12.27
N PHE A 17 -5.10 19.46 -13.04
CA PHE A 17 -5.85 18.39 -13.73
C PHE A 17 -4.98 17.56 -14.69
N ILE A 18 -4.00 18.17 -15.34
CA ILE A 18 -3.08 17.45 -16.24
C ILE A 18 -1.92 16.79 -15.47
N PHE A 19 -1.46 17.44 -14.40
CA PHE A 19 -0.30 16.98 -13.62
C PHE A 19 -0.62 15.85 -12.65
N THR A 20 -1.84 15.78 -12.10
CA THR A 20 -2.17 14.78 -11.08
C THR A 20 -2.11 13.33 -11.56
N PRO A 21 -2.61 12.96 -12.76
CA PRO A 21 -2.54 11.58 -13.22
C PRO A 21 -1.11 11.16 -13.56
N THR A 22 -0.28 12.10 -14.04
CA THR A 22 1.14 11.82 -14.32
C THR A 22 1.94 11.67 -13.03
N LEU A 23 1.67 12.50 -12.02
CA LEU A 23 2.23 12.36 -10.67
C LEU A 23 1.86 11.01 -10.05
N ALA A 24 0.59 10.60 -10.14
CA ALA A 24 0.11 9.33 -9.58
C ALA A 24 0.89 8.13 -10.16
N LEU A 25 1.03 8.08 -11.49
CA LEU A 25 1.79 7.01 -12.14
C LEU A 25 3.29 7.09 -11.81
N PHE A 26 3.86 8.29 -11.81
CA PHE A 26 5.27 8.49 -11.50
C PHE A 26 5.62 7.97 -10.11
N LEU A 27 4.82 8.33 -9.09
CA LEU A 27 4.98 7.82 -7.74
C LEU A 27 4.83 6.29 -7.70
N ALA A 28 3.78 5.74 -8.32
CA ALA A 28 3.55 4.30 -8.34
C ALA A 28 4.72 3.51 -8.95
N LEU A 29 5.46 4.07 -9.90
CA LEU A 29 6.63 3.44 -10.51
C LEU A 29 7.91 3.61 -9.69
N ILE A 30 8.15 4.77 -9.07
CA ILE A 30 9.37 5.02 -8.27
C ILE A 30 9.43 4.12 -7.03
N ILE A 31 8.27 3.82 -6.44
CA ILE A 31 8.19 2.94 -5.26
C ILE A 31 8.76 1.53 -5.57
N TRP A 32 8.90 1.13 -6.84
CA TRP A 32 9.53 -0.17 -7.17
C TRP A 32 11.06 -0.22 -7.02
N MET A 33 11.75 0.92 -6.99
CA MET A 33 13.23 0.96 -7.04
C MET A 33 13.94 0.16 -5.93
N PRO A 34 13.54 0.20 -4.64
CA PRO A 34 14.23 -0.52 -3.57
C PRO A 34 13.80 -2.00 -3.46
N ILE A 35 12.83 -2.47 -4.24
CA ILE A 35 12.29 -3.83 -4.11
C ILE A 35 13.32 -4.86 -4.61
N PRO A 36 13.80 -5.79 -3.76
CA PRO A 36 14.75 -6.81 -4.17
C PRO A 36 14.10 -7.89 -5.06
N MET A 37 14.57 -8.02 -6.30
CA MET A 37 14.14 -9.09 -7.22
C MET A 37 15.30 -9.64 -8.09
N PRO A 38 16.25 -10.44 -7.59
CA PRO A 38 16.71 -10.66 -6.20
C PRO A 38 17.63 -9.54 -5.71
N PHE A 39 18.12 -8.72 -6.64
CA PHE A 39 18.83 -7.48 -6.36
C PHE A 39 17.86 -6.31 -6.59
N PRO A 40 17.86 -5.28 -5.74
CA PRO A 40 17.08 -4.06 -5.98
C PRO A 40 17.70 -3.23 -7.11
N LEU A 41 16.90 -2.36 -7.74
CA LEU A 41 17.40 -1.41 -8.73
C LEU A 41 18.36 -0.40 -8.07
N THR A 42 17.96 0.08 -6.89
CA THR A 42 18.78 0.96 -6.04
C THR A 42 18.87 0.36 -4.65
N ASP A 43 20.06 -0.05 -4.24
CA ASP A 43 20.28 -0.57 -2.90
C ASP A 43 20.32 0.59 -1.90
N MET A 44 19.24 0.74 -1.13
CA MET A 44 19.07 1.82 -0.16
C MET A 44 19.08 1.27 1.26
N ASN A 45 19.90 1.88 2.14
CA ASN A 45 19.94 1.50 3.55
C ASN A 45 18.59 1.76 4.26
N LEU A 46 17.90 2.83 3.87
CA LEU A 46 16.59 3.23 4.42
C LEU A 46 15.43 2.86 3.48
N GLY A 47 15.50 1.69 2.84
CA GLY A 47 14.53 1.25 1.83
C GLY A 47 13.08 1.26 2.32
N LEU A 48 12.79 0.72 3.51
CA LEU A 48 11.42 0.69 4.06
C LEU A 48 10.86 2.09 4.35
N LEU A 49 11.67 3.01 4.87
CA LEU A 49 11.24 4.40 5.13
C LEU A 49 10.97 5.15 3.83
N PHE A 50 11.79 4.91 2.79
CA PHE A 50 11.57 5.48 1.47
C PHE A 50 10.21 5.04 0.88
N MET A 51 9.86 3.76 1.02
CA MET A 51 8.55 3.24 0.57
C MET A 51 7.39 3.93 1.27
N LEU A 52 7.47 4.09 2.60
CA LEU A 52 6.44 4.74 3.39
C LEU A 52 6.33 6.24 3.07
N ALA A 53 7.45 6.92 2.83
CA ALA A 53 7.44 8.33 2.44
C ALA A 53 6.80 8.55 1.06
N LEU A 54 7.01 7.64 0.11
CA LEU A 54 6.39 7.77 -1.20
C LEU A 54 4.93 7.37 -1.21
N SER A 55 4.52 6.39 -0.40
CA SER A 55 3.11 6.02 -0.28
C SER A 55 2.29 7.15 0.35
N SER A 56 2.84 7.86 1.33
CA SER A 56 2.22 9.08 1.89
C SER A 56 2.14 10.22 0.87
N MET A 57 3.13 10.35 -0.03
CA MET A 57 3.07 11.31 -1.13
C MET A 57 1.98 10.99 -2.17
N ALA A 58 1.66 9.71 -2.39
CA ALA A 58 0.66 9.29 -3.38
C ALA A 58 -0.75 9.85 -3.07
N VAL A 59 -1.03 10.12 -1.79
CA VAL A 59 -2.28 10.74 -1.32
C VAL A 59 -2.52 12.11 -1.94
N TYR A 60 -1.46 12.90 -2.16
CA TYR A 60 -1.59 14.24 -2.75
C TYR A 60 -2.07 14.17 -4.20
N ALA A 61 -1.73 13.12 -4.94
CA ALA A 61 -2.23 12.93 -6.30
C ALA A 61 -3.76 12.78 -6.31
N ILE A 62 -4.31 12.04 -5.34
CA ILE A 62 -5.76 11.85 -5.17
C ILE A 62 -6.42 13.15 -4.69
N LEU A 63 -5.84 13.84 -3.70
CA LEU A 63 -6.38 15.10 -3.19
C LEU A 63 -6.44 16.18 -4.27
N TRP A 64 -5.33 16.39 -4.99
CA TRP A 64 -5.27 17.41 -6.03
C TRP A 64 -6.19 17.07 -7.20
N SER A 65 -6.40 15.79 -7.52
CA SER A 65 -7.30 15.42 -8.62
C SER A 65 -8.78 15.71 -8.31
N GLY A 66 -9.21 15.49 -7.07
CA GLY A 66 -10.57 15.85 -6.61
C GLY A 66 -10.79 17.34 -6.39
N TRP A 67 -9.74 18.09 -6.03
CA TRP A 67 -9.82 19.56 -5.97
C TRP A 67 -9.80 20.20 -7.36
N ALA A 68 -8.99 19.68 -8.28
CA ALA A 68 -8.82 20.26 -9.61
C ALA A 68 -10.04 20.13 -10.51
N SER A 69 -10.89 19.11 -10.29
CA SER A 69 -12.15 18.88 -11.01
C SER A 69 -13.24 19.91 -10.66
N ASN A 70 -13.21 20.47 -9.44
CA ASN A 70 -14.16 21.48 -9.01
C ASN A 70 -15.64 21.01 -9.04
N SER A 71 -15.88 19.70 -8.86
CA SER A 71 -17.20 19.16 -8.53
C SER A 71 -17.30 18.76 -7.07
N LYS A 72 -18.50 18.93 -6.51
CA LYS A 72 -18.77 18.62 -5.10
C LYS A 72 -18.54 17.14 -4.78
N TYR A 73 -18.92 16.23 -5.69
CA TYR A 73 -18.75 14.79 -5.50
C TYR A 73 -17.28 14.37 -5.54
N ALA A 74 -16.48 14.93 -6.46
CA ALA A 74 -15.06 14.63 -6.55
C ALA A 74 -14.29 15.13 -5.32
N LEU A 75 -14.64 16.32 -4.81
CA LEU A 75 -14.05 16.86 -3.58
C LEU A 75 -14.40 16.00 -2.35
N ILE A 76 -15.65 15.55 -2.21
CA ILE A 76 -16.06 14.66 -1.11
C ILE A 76 -15.33 13.32 -1.20
N GLY A 77 -15.21 12.74 -2.40
CA GLY A 77 -14.45 11.51 -2.63
C GLY A 77 -12.97 11.65 -2.26
N ALA A 78 -12.34 12.75 -2.65
CA ALA A 78 -10.95 13.03 -2.30
C ALA A 78 -10.74 13.24 -0.79
N LEU A 79 -11.63 13.95 -0.09
CA LEU A 79 -11.53 14.12 1.36
C LEU A 79 -11.69 12.79 2.12
N ARG A 80 -12.58 11.90 1.66
CA ARG A 80 -12.71 10.54 2.20
C ARG A 80 -11.46 9.72 1.95
N ALA A 81 -10.87 9.82 0.77
CA ALA A 81 -9.59 9.19 0.44
C ALA A 81 -8.50 9.63 1.41
N VAL A 82 -8.32 10.94 1.60
CA VAL A 82 -7.30 11.47 2.51
C VAL A 82 -7.52 10.98 3.94
N ALA A 83 -8.74 11.03 4.45
CA ALA A 83 -9.01 10.57 5.80
C ALA A 83 -8.77 9.05 5.98
N GLN A 84 -9.13 8.25 4.97
CA GLN A 84 -8.78 6.83 4.92
C GLN A 84 -7.25 6.66 4.93
N THR A 85 -6.53 7.43 4.13
CA THR A 85 -5.06 7.33 4.02
C THR A 85 -4.32 7.56 5.32
N ILE A 86 -4.66 8.64 6.02
CA ILE A 86 -4.08 8.97 7.31
C ILE A 86 -4.36 7.84 8.33
N SER A 87 -5.56 7.27 8.30
CA SER A 87 -5.96 6.27 9.28
C SER A 87 -5.18 4.95 9.16
N TYR A 88 -4.95 4.44 7.94
CA TYR A 88 -4.20 3.19 7.78
C TYR A 88 -2.69 3.41 7.85
N GLU A 89 -2.18 4.58 7.44
CA GLU A 89 -0.74 4.88 7.43
C GLU A 89 -0.14 4.80 8.84
N VAL A 90 -0.89 5.26 9.86
CA VAL A 90 -0.48 5.11 11.26
C VAL A 90 -0.30 3.64 11.63
N THR A 91 -1.29 2.78 11.33
CA THR A 91 -1.16 1.35 11.64
C THR A 91 -0.06 0.66 10.83
N LEU A 92 0.10 1.04 9.56
CA LEU A 92 1.09 0.49 8.65
C LEU A 92 2.52 0.83 9.11
N SER A 93 2.75 2.08 9.54
CA SER A 93 4.03 2.52 10.08
C SER A 93 4.44 1.75 11.34
N ILE A 94 3.49 1.51 12.26
CA ILE A 94 3.74 0.74 13.49
C ILE A 94 4.04 -0.72 13.16
N ILE A 95 3.31 -1.33 12.22
CA ILE A 95 3.58 -2.71 11.79
C ILE A 95 4.98 -2.81 11.15
N LEU A 96 5.34 -1.89 10.24
CA LEU A 96 6.70 -1.86 9.68
C LEU A 96 7.77 -1.70 10.75
N LEU A 97 7.53 -0.83 11.74
CA LEU A 97 8.45 -0.66 12.87
C LEU A 97 8.69 -1.99 13.59
N THR A 98 7.65 -2.79 13.84
CA THR A 98 7.83 -4.11 14.47
C THR A 98 8.66 -5.08 13.65
N ILE A 99 8.54 -5.03 12.31
CA ILE A 99 9.35 -5.86 11.42
C ILE A 99 10.81 -5.40 11.44
N VAL A 100 11.04 -4.09 11.43
CA VAL A 100 12.40 -3.51 11.55
C VAL A 100 13.06 -3.89 12.86
N LEU A 101 12.31 -3.94 13.97
CA LEU A 101 12.83 -4.39 15.26
C LEU A 101 13.25 -5.86 15.25
N MET A 102 12.58 -6.71 14.47
CA MET A 102 12.98 -8.12 14.29
C MET A 102 14.14 -8.27 13.32
N SER A 103 14.27 -7.40 12.31
CA SER A 103 15.32 -7.49 11.30
C SER A 103 16.62 -6.78 11.69
N GLY A 104 16.57 -5.78 12.57
CA GLY A 104 17.71 -4.96 12.99
C GLY A 104 17.98 -3.74 12.11
N GLY A 105 17.35 -3.65 10.93
CA GLY A 105 17.60 -2.57 9.97
C GLY A 105 16.45 -2.31 8.98
N TYR A 106 16.50 -1.14 8.33
CA TYR A 106 15.47 -0.66 7.40
C TYR A 106 15.66 -1.14 5.95
N SER A 107 16.76 -1.84 5.66
CA SER A 107 17.03 -2.33 4.31
C SER A 107 16.22 -3.60 4.03
N LEU A 108 15.61 -3.67 2.85
CA LEU A 108 14.82 -4.84 2.44
C LEU A 108 15.68 -6.11 2.31
N LYS A 109 16.97 -5.96 2.03
CA LYS A 109 17.92 -7.07 2.00
C LYS A 109 18.14 -7.68 3.39
N MET A 110 18.24 -6.85 4.44
CA MET A 110 18.36 -7.36 5.82
C MET A 110 17.10 -8.14 6.21
N VAL A 111 15.91 -7.64 5.83
CA VAL A 111 14.64 -8.37 6.05
C VAL A 111 14.66 -9.74 5.37
N LEU A 112 15.18 -9.86 4.15
CA LEU A 112 15.34 -11.16 3.47
C LEU A 112 16.29 -12.10 4.22
N THR A 113 17.44 -11.59 4.68
CA THR A 113 18.41 -12.42 5.44
C THR A 113 17.83 -12.91 6.77
N THR A 114 16.95 -12.13 7.40
CA THR A 114 16.31 -12.54 8.66
C THR A 114 15.33 -13.69 8.49
N GLN A 115 14.82 -13.88 7.28
CA GLN A 115 13.84 -14.92 6.93
C GLN A 115 14.47 -16.16 6.30
N GLU A 116 15.80 -16.34 6.43
CA GLU A 116 16.49 -17.50 5.88
C GLU A 116 16.01 -18.82 6.48
N TYR A 117 15.88 -18.87 7.81
CA TYR A 117 15.51 -20.09 8.54
C TYR A 117 14.00 -20.22 8.74
N THR A 118 13.33 -19.15 9.16
CA THR A 118 11.90 -19.14 9.44
C THR A 118 11.24 -17.92 8.80
N PRO A 119 10.10 -18.10 8.10
CA PRO A 119 9.38 -16.97 7.56
C PRO A 119 8.81 -16.12 8.71
N LEU A 120 8.91 -14.80 8.58
CA LEU A 120 8.46 -13.87 9.63
C LEU A 120 6.95 -13.96 9.88
N PHE A 121 6.19 -14.48 8.91
CA PHE A 121 4.78 -14.80 9.10
C PHE A 121 4.51 -15.66 10.33
N LEU A 122 5.37 -16.64 10.64
CA LEU A 122 5.14 -17.55 11.77
C LEU A 122 5.32 -16.85 13.12
N THR A 123 6.29 -15.94 13.22
CA THR A 123 6.59 -15.23 14.47
C THR A 123 5.62 -14.08 14.70
N SER A 124 5.18 -13.39 13.66
CA SER A 124 4.32 -12.21 13.75
C SER A 124 3.01 -12.37 12.96
N TRP A 125 2.35 -13.52 13.03
CA TRP A 125 1.12 -13.80 12.27
C TRP A 125 -0.02 -12.78 12.48
N PRO A 126 -0.27 -12.23 13.70
CA PRO A 126 -1.34 -11.25 13.88
C PRO A 126 -1.00 -9.94 13.17
N MET A 127 0.29 -9.54 13.19
CA MET A 127 0.78 -8.38 12.46
C MET A 127 0.68 -8.59 10.94
N ALA A 128 0.98 -9.78 10.44
CA ALA A 128 0.86 -10.10 9.03
C ALA A 128 -0.60 -10.02 8.53
N MET A 129 -1.56 -10.46 9.35
CA MET A 129 -2.98 -10.34 9.01
C MET A 129 -3.46 -8.89 9.03
N MET A 130 -3.10 -8.12 10.07
CA MET A 130 -3.43 -6.68 10.12
C MET A 130 -2.76 -5.91 8.99
N TRP A 131 -1.52 -6.27 8.64
CA TRP A 131 -0.79 -5.74 7.49
C TRP A 131 -1.57 -5.93 6.20
N TYR A 132 -2.00 -7.16 5.92
CA TYR A 132 -2.73 -7.49 4.70
C TYR A 132 -4.07 -6.73 4.60
N ILE A 133 -4.76 -6.53 5.72
CA ILE A 133 -5.98 -5.70 5.75
C ILE A 133 -5.64 -4.21 5.54
N SER A 134 -4.54 -3.72 6.13
CA SER A 134 -4.11 -2.34 5.94
C SER A 134 -3.65 -2.04 4.51
N THR A 135 -3.03 -2.98 3.80
CA THR A 135 -2.64 -2.81 2.38
C THR A 135 -3.84 -2.88 1.44
N LEU A 136 -4.89 -3.64 1.78
CA LEU A 136 -6.19 -3.57 1.09
C LEU A 136 -6.81 -2.18 1.23
N ALA A 137 -6.75 -1.59 2.44
CA ALA A 137 -7.23 -0.24 2.68
C ALA A 137 -6.39 0.82 1.96
N GLU A 138 -5.08 0.63 1.86
CA GLU A 138 -4.17 1.56 1.16
C GLU A 138 -4.35 1.59 -0.35
N THR A 139 -4.64 0.44 -0.94
CA THR A 139 -4.90 0.34 -2.38
C THR A 139 -6.33 0.74 -2.75
N ASN A 140 -7.12 1.28 -1.81
CA ASN A 140 -8.52 1.67 -1.98
C ASN A 140 -9.38 0.55 -2.61
N ARG A 141 -9.09 -0.71 -2.30
CA ARG A 141 -9.81 -1.86 -2.87
C ARG A 141 -10.95 -2.32 -1.99
N ALA A 142 -12.00 -2.85 -2.63
CA ALA A 142 -13.12 -3.47 -1.94
C ALA A 142 -12.60 -4.55 -0.98
N PRO A 143 -13.05 -4.54 0.29
CA PRO A 143 -14.24 -3.85 0.82
C PRO A 143 -14.03 -2.38 1.26
N PHE A 144 -12.84 -1.82 1.13
CA PHE A 144 -12.46 -0.44 1.52
C PHE A 144 -12.39 0.55 0.34
N ASP A 145 -13.12 0.26 -0.74
CA ASP A 145 -13.28 1.13 -1.91
C ASP A 145 -14.30 2.24 -1.63
N LEU A 146 -13.89 3.21 -0.79
CA LEU A 146 -14.70 4.37 -0.40
C LEU A 146 -14.49 5.58 -1.31
N THR A 147 -13.35 5.59 -2.00
CA THR A 147 -12.90 6.71 -2.83
C THR A 147 -13.57 6.72 -4.18
N GLU A 148 -13.93 5.55 -4.72
CA GLU A 148 -14.60 5.41 -6.01
C GLU A 148 -16.07 5.00 -5.88
N GLY A 149 -16.55 4.78 -4.65
CA GLY A 149 -17.85 4.18 -4.31
C GLY A 149 -18.96 4.53 -5.29
N GLU A 150 -19.18 3.65 -6.28
CA GLU A 150 -20.05 3.90 -7.43
C GLU A 150 -21.51 4.15 -7.00
N SER A 151 -21.93 3.53 -5.90
CA SER A 151 -23.26 3.66 -5.31
C SER A 151 -23.48 5.00 -4.59
N GLU A 152 -22.41 5.67 -4.14
CA GLU A 152 -22.50 6.88 -3.33
C GLU A 152 -22.03 8.13 -4.09
N LEU A 153 -21.04 7.98 -4.97
CA LEU A 153 -20.32 9.09 -5.61
C LEU A 153 -20.23 8.96 -7.14
N VAL A 154 -20.91 7.97 -7.75
CA VAL A 154 -20.95 7.69 -9.21
C VAL A 154 -19.58 7.30 -9.82
N SER A 155 -18.47 7.77 -9.26
CA SER A 155 -17.06 7.36 -9.46
C SER A 155 -16.07 8.10 -8.52
N GLY A 156 -16.52 9.02 -7.65
CA GLY A 156 -15.64 9.68 -6.68
C GLY A 156 -14.66 10.72 -7.27
N PHE A 157 -13.36 10.59 -7.00
CA PHE A 157 -12.36 11.61 -7.38
C PHE A 157 -12.03 11.64 -8.88
N ASN A 158 -12.28 10.54 -9.60
CA ASN A 158 -11.95 10.41 -11.01
C ASN A 158 -13.14 10.65 -11.96
N VAL A 159 -14.31 11.07 -11.45
CA VAL A 159 -15.58 11.25 -12.21
C VAL A 159 -15.41 12.08 -13.48
N GLU A 160 -14.57 13.11 -13.42
CA GLU A 160 -14.38 14.06 -14.52
C GLU A 160 -13.23 13.70 -15.46
N TYR A 161 -12.42 12.70 -15.10
CA TYR A 161 -11.29 12.27 -15.93
C TYR A 161 -11.79 11.33 -17.02
N ALA A 162 -11.60 11.74 -18.27
CA ALA A 162 -11.91 10.91 -19.43
C ALA A 162 -10.65 10.35 -20.09
N ALA A 163 -10.79 9.24 -20.82
CA ALA A 163 -9.82 8.74 -21.79
C ALA A 163 -8.41 8.45 -21.23
N GLY A 164 -7.39 9.22 -21.64
CA GLY A 164 -5.98 9.01 -21.29
C GLY A 164 -5.68 9.25 -19.80
N PRO A 165 -5.97 10.44 -19.24
CA PRO A 165 -5.80 10.72 -17.81
C PRO A 165 -6.46 9.70 -16.88
N PHE A 166 -7.65 9.21 -17.25
CA PHE A 166 -8.32 8.13 -16.53
C PHE A 166 -7.49 6.84 -16.54
N ALA A 167 -6.96 6.45 -17.71
CA ALA A 167 -6.12 5.26 -17.83
C ALA A 167 -4.88 5.30 -16.92
N LEU A 168 -4.29 6.49 -16.71
CA LEU A 168 -3.12 6.67 -15.86
C LEU A 168 -3.43 6.38 -14.38
N PHE A 169 -4.61 6.78 -13.87
CA PHE A 169 -5.03 6.46 -12.51
C PHE A 169 -5.21 4.95 -12.30
N PHE A 170 -5.89 4.26 -13.23
CA PHE A 170 -6.03 2.80 -13.11
C PHE A 170 -4.69 2.10 -13.18
N LEU A 171 -3.81 2.52 -14.09
CA LEU A 171 -2.47 1.95 -14.18
C LEU A 171 -1.68 2.14 -12.87
N ALA A 172 -1.77 3.32 -12.25
CA ALA A 172 -1.14 3.60 -10.97
C ALA A 172 -1.74 2.75 -9.83
N GLU A 173 -3.06 2.62 -9.76
CA GLU A 173 -3.74 1.79 -8.75
C GLU A 173 -3.31 0.32 -8.87
N TYR A 174 -3.32 -0.25 -10.08
CA TYR A 174 -2.87 -1.63 -10.32
C TYR A 174 -1.38 -1.82 -10.04
N ALA A 175 -0.54 -0.84 -10.37
CA ALA A 175 0.87 -0.87 -10.01
C ALA A 175 1.06 -0.90 -8.48
N ASN A 176 0.29 -0.11 -7.73
CA ASN A 176 0.32 -0.10 -6.27
C ASN A 176 -0.20 -1.42 -5.67
N ILE A 177 -1.20 -2.07 -6.27
CA ILE A 177 -1.68 -3.40 -5.83
C ILE A 177 -0.59 -4.45 -5.98
N MET A 178 0.07 -4.49 -7.13
CA MET A 178 1.18 -5.42 -7.36
C MET A 178 2.33 -5.12 -6.39
N LEU A 179 2.64 -3.84 -6.20
CA LEU A 179 3.70 -3.40 -5.30
C LEU A 179 3.44 -3.81 -3.85
N MET A 180 2.26 -3.52 -3.29
CA MET A 180 1.95 -3.87 -1.91
C MET A 180 1.95 -5.37 -1.66
N ASN A 181 1.57 -6.16 -2.66
CA ASN A 181 1.65 -7.62 -2.60
C ASN A 181 3.09 -8.15 -2.73
N THR A 182 3.95 -7.49 -3.51
CA THR A 182 5.39 -7.80 -3.53
C THR A 182 6.05 -7.46 -2.19
N LEU A 183 5.72 -6.31 -1.61
CA LEU A 183 6.20 -5.89 -0.31
C LEU A 183 5.75 -6.87 0.79
N SER A 184 4.48 -7.27 0.84
CA SER A 184 3.99 -8.24 1.83
C SER A 184 4.66 -9.61 1.70
N CYS A 185 4.95 -10.07 0.47
CA CYS A 185 5.73 -11.29 0.25
C CYS A 185 7.15 -11.19 0.81
N ILE A 186 7.83 -10.05 0.60
CA ILE A 186 9.19 -9.82 1.11
C ILE A 186 9.20 -9.71 2.63
N LEU A 187 8.18 -9.05 3.21
CA LEU A 187 8.11 -8.80 4.65
C LEU A 187 7.76 -10.05 5.47
N PHE A 188 6.97 -10.99 4.94
CA PHE A 188 6.46 -12.11 5.75
C PHE A 188 6.72 -13.50 5.20
N PHE A 189 6.79 -13.63 3.87
CA PHE A 189 6.73 -14.93 3.20
C PHE A 189 8.01 -15.27 2.43
N SER A 190 9.10 -14.51 2.54
CA SER A 190 10.35 -14.92 1.92
C SER A 190 10.90 -16.11 2.70
N LEU A 191 11.35 -17.14 1.98
CA LEU A 191 12.04 -18.29 2.58
C LEU A 191 13.40 -18.35 1.89
N GLY A 192 14.47 -18.43 2.68
CA GLY A 192 15.87 -18.31 2.25
C GLY A 192 16.23 -19.07 0.98
N GLN A 193 15.99 -18.46 -0.17
CA GLN A 193 16.35 -19.02 -1.46
C GLN A 193 17.68 -18.44 -1.89
N THR A 194 18.71 -19.28 -1.80
CA THR A 194 20.09 -18.93 -2.13
C THR A 194 20.31 -18.69 -3.63
N ASN A 195 19.44 -19.25 -4.48
CA ASN A 195 19.58 -19.13 -5.92
C ASN A 195 18.78 -17.91 -6.46
N PRO A 196 19.43 -16.96 -7.16
CA PRO A 196 18.79 -15.72 -7.60
C PRO A 196 17.64 -15.96 -8.59
N VAL A 197 17.78 -16.96 -9.48
CA VAL A 197 16.75 -17.30 -10.47
C VAL A 197 15.53 -17.95 -9.83
N THR A 198 15.74 -18.81 -8.82
CA THR A 198 14.60 -19.43 -8.12
C THR A 198 13.90 -18.43 -7.22
N PHE A 199 14.65 -17.49 -6.63
CA PHE A 199 14.12 -16.42 -5.79
C PHE A 199 13.05 -15.60 -6.52
N THR A 200 13.37 -15.10 -7.71
CA THR A 200 12.42 -14.30 -8.50
C THR A 200 11.18 -15.10 -8.86
N MET A 201 11.34 -16.34 -9.31
CA MET A 201 10.21 -17.21 -9.63
C MET A 201 9.32 -17.47 -8.42
N CYS A 202 9.90 -17.77 -7.25
CA CYS A 202 9.14 -18.02 -6.04
C CYS A 202 8.44 -16.76 -5.53
N LEU A 203 9.13 -15.61 -5.57
CA LEU A 203 8.53 -14.32 -5.22
C LEU A 203 7.33 -14.04 -6.13
N MET A 204 7.48 -14.17 -7.45
CA MET A 204 6.40 -13.93 -8.41
C MET A 204 5.21 -14.90 -8.24
N ILE A 205 5.47 -16.15 -7.89
CA ILE A 205 4.39 -17.10 -7.56
C ILE A 205 3.66 -16.65 -6.30
N LYS A 206 4.39 -16.33 -5.22
CA LYS A 206 3.77 -15.87 -3.96
C LYS A 206 2.98 -14.58 -4.13
N THR A 207 3.51 -13.63 -4.91
CA THR A 207 2.81 -12.37 -5.19
C THR A 207 1.55 -12.61 -6.01
N SER A 208 1.60 -13.51 -7.00
CA SER A 208 0.40 -13.89 -7.76
C SER A 208 -0.67 -14.55 -6.88
N ILE A 209 -0.28 -15.34 -5.89
CA ILE A 209 -1.21 -15.95 -4.94
C ILE A 209 -1.88 -14.86 -4.07
N LEU A 210 -1.10 -13.89 -3.55
CA LEU A 210 -1.67 -12.79 -2.76
C LEU A 210 -2.54 -11.86 -3.60
N THR A 211 -2.21 -11.60 -4.86
CA THR A 211 -3.05 -10.77 -5.75
C THR A 211 -4.35 -11.49 -6.13
N ILE A 212 -4.33 -12.82 -6.31
CA ILE A 212 -5.56 -13.62 -6.41
C ILE A 212 -6.37 -13.50 -5.11
N GLY A 213 -5.71 -13.47 -3.95
CA GLY A 213 -6.33 -13.15 -2.66
C GLY A 213 -7.06 -11.80 -2.66
N PHE A 214 -6.46 -10.73 -3.18
CA PHE A 214 -7.10 -9.41 -3.34
C PHE A 214 -8.37 -9.50 -4.20
N LEU A 215 -8.30 -10.23 -5.33
CA LEU A 215 -9.43 -10.41 -6.23
C LEU A 215 -10.55 -11.23 -5.55
N TRP A 216 -10.20 -12.24 -4.77
CA TRP A 216 -11.17 -13.08 -4.05
C TRP A 216 -11.87 -12.30 -2.93
N VAL A 217 -11.13 -11.49 -2.17
CA VAL A 217 -11.69 -10.61 -1.15
C VAL A 217 -12.69 -9.63 -1.78
N ARG A 218 -12.34 -9.02 -2.92
CA ARG A 218 -13.27 -8.15 -3.67
C ARG A 218 -14.55 -8.86 -4.09
N ALA A 219 -14.47 -10.14 -4.47
CA ALA A 219 -15.63 -10.90 -4.94
C ALA A 219 -16.53 -11.40 -3.80
N SER A 220 -16.03 -11.48 -2.57
CA SER A 220 -16.72 -12.15 -1.45
C SER A 220 -17.33 -11.18 -0.44
N TYR A 221 -16.70 -10.04 -0.17
CA TYR A 221 -17.13 -9.13 0.90
C TYR A 221 -17.91 -7.92 0.40
N PRO A 222 -18.97 -7.49 1.12
CA PRO A 222 -19.64 -6.23 0.84
C PRO A 222 -18.75 -5.04 1.23
N ARG A 223 -19.02 -3.87 0.65
CA ARG A 223 -18.33 -2.61 0.99
C ARG A 223 -18.60 -2.21 2.44
N PHE A 224 -17.57 -1.72 3.12
CA PHE A 224 -17.71 -1.11 4.45
C PHE A 224 -18.23 0.31 4.34
N ARG A 225 -18.93 0.77 5.38
CA ARG A 225 -19.19 2.20 5.54
C ARG A 225 -17.94 2.90 6.06
N TYR A 226 -17.74 4.17 5.66
CA TYR A 226 -16.62 5.00 6.11
C TYR A 226 -16.43 5.00 7.65
N ASP A 227 -17.52 5.15 8.41
CA ASP A 227 -17.48 5.15 9.88
C ASP A 227 -16.98 3.82 10.45
N GLN A 228 -17.31 2.69 9.82
CA GLN A 228 -16.89 1.36 10.26
C GLN A 228 -15.41 1.14 9.99
N LEU A 229 -14.89 1.61 8.84
CA LEU A 229 -13.46 1.58 8.54
C LEU A 229 -12.68 2.35 9.60
N MET A 230 -13.13 3.57 9.93
CA MET A 230 -12.47 4.40 10.95
C MET A 230 -12.51 3.74 12.33
N GLN A 231 -13.63 3.11 12.71
CA GLN A 231 -13.70 2.37 13.97
C GLN A 231 -12.78 1.14 13.99
N LEU A 232 -12.66 0.42 12.87
CA LEU A 232 -11.77 -0.73 12.75
C LEU A 232 -10.30 -0.32 12.94
N LEU A 233 -9.84 0.70 12.23
CA LEU A 233 -8.44 1.13 12.31
C LEU A 233 -8.11 1.76 13.67
N TRP A 234 -8.94 2.69 14.16
CA TRP A 234 -8.63 3.45 15.37
C TRP A 234 -8.95 2.70 16.66
N LYS A 235 -10.05 1.94 16.72
CA LYS A 235 -10.49 1.29 17.96
C LYS A 235 -10.05 -0.16 18.07
N GLN A 236 -9.83 -0.86 16.96
CA GLN A 236 -9.42 -2.27 16.99
C GLN A 236 -7.95 -2.43 16.62
N PHE A 237 -7.50 -1.96 15.45
CA PHE A 237 -6.13 -2.19 15.01
C PHE A 237 -5.12 -1.43 15.84
N LEU A 238 -5.31 -0.13 16.05
CA LEU A 238 -4.31 0.70 16.74
C LEU A 238 -3.97 0.21 18.17
N PRO A 239 -4.93 -0.16 19.03
CA PRO A 239 -4.58 -0.72 20.35
C PRO A 239 -3.83 -2.06 20.26
N ILE A 240 -4.21 -2.93 19.31
CA ILE A 240 -3.58 -4.24 19.13
C ILE A 240 -2.17 -4.10 18.56
N THR A 241 -1.98 -3.23 17.56
CA THR A 241 -0.66 -2.98 16.96
C THR A 241 0.30 -2.36 17.97
N LEU A 242 -0.17 -1.46 18.84
CA LEU A 242 0.65 -0.91 19.93
C LEU A 242 1.04 -1.99 20.95
N ALA A 243 0.08 -2.83 21.38
CA ALA A 243 0.37 -3.92 22.31
C ALA A 243 1.39 -4.91 21.73
N LEU A 244 1.23 -5.28 20.46
CA LEU A 244 2.16 -6.15 19.76
C LEU A 244 3.51 -5.47 19.51
N CYS A 245 3.55 -4.16 19.28
CA CYS A 245 4.81 -3.42 19.18
C CYS A 245 5.60 -3.50 20.47
N LEU A 246 4.96 -3.29 21.62
CA LEU A 246 5.63 -3.44 22.93
C LEU A 246 6.10 -4.89 23.15
N TRP A 247 5.28 -5.87 22.81
CA TRP A 247 5.65 -7.28 22.85
C TRP A 247 6.89 -7.56 21.99
N HIS A 248 6.91 -7.09 20.75
CA HIS A 248 8.02 -7.28 19.81
C HIS A 248 9.29 -6.51 20.21
N THR A 249 9.20 -5.42 20.97
CA THR A 249 10.39 -4.79 21.56
C THR A 249 10.95 -5.59 22.74
N THR A 250 10.08 -6.13 23.59
CA THR A 250 10.48 -6.77 24.86
C THR A 250 10.93 -8.21 24.68
N LEU A 251 10.34 -8.95 23.73
CA LEU A 251 10.70 -10.34 23.47
C LEU A 251 12.18 -10.54 23.11
N PRO A 252 12.76 -9.87 22.08
CA PRO A 252 14.17 -10.05 21.72
C PRO A 252 15.12 -9.66 22.86
N LEU A 253 14.75 -8.65 23.66
CA LEU A 253 15.50 -8.25 24.83
C LEU A 253 15.51 -9.36 25.89
N SER A 254 14.35 -9.96 26.18
CA SER A 254 14.22 -11.02 27.19
C SER A 254 14.92 -12.32 26.80
N MET A 255 14.94 -12.65 25.50
CA MET A 255 15.53 -13.87 24.96
C MET A 255 17.00 -13.67 24.54
N PHE A 256 17.59 -12.49 24.78
CA PHE A 256 18.92 -12.10 24.30
C PHE A 256 19.13 -12.35 22.79
N SER A 257 18.06 -12.18 21.99
CA SER A 257 18.02 -12.48 20.56
C SER A 257 17.91 -11.20 19.72
N LEU A 258 18.65 -10.15 20.09
CA LEU A 258 18.68 -8.91 19.33
C LEU A 258 19.33 -9.16 17.95
N PRO A 259 18.69 -8.74 16.85
CA PRO A 259 19.26 -8.87 15.51
C PRO A 259 20.49 -7.95 15.34
N PRO A 260 21.44 -8.31 14.47
CA PRO A 260 22.56 -7.44 14.10
C PRO A 260 22.08 -6.21 13.33
N GLN A 261 22.83 -5.11 13.43
CA GLN A 261 22.60 -3.86 12.69
C GLN A 261 23.21 -3.90 11.29
#